data_AF-A0A158C1N9-F1
#
_entry.id   AF-A0A158C1N9-F1
#
_cell.length_a   1.000
_cell.length_b   1.000
_cell.length_c   1.000
_cell.angle_alpha   90.00
_cell.angle_beta   90.00
_cell.angle_gamma   90.00
#
_symmetry.space_group_name_H-M   'P 1'
#
loop_
_entity.id
_entity.type
_entity.pdbx_description
1 polymer ?
#
loop_
_entity_poly.entity_id
_entity_poly.type
_entity_poly.pdbx_seq_one_letter_code
_entity_poly.pdbx_strand_id
1 'polypeptide(L)'
;MKTPVRVSFVKRRGIMAGACASLALSLPAPRAQQARASALEAFLAVSMKLTGRTSFDPLLAERVHAALARNDADFAAKIAALDKWIATHGGTPTDLITAALEATRPELAKTVGGVMRAWYLGVVGEPPHVEVVAYERALMFDPVGDMLTIPSYCRGEPADWAKKP
;
A
#
# COMPACT_ATOMS: atom_id res chain seq x y z
N MET A 1 -39.51 -41.82 -31.39
CA MET A 1 -38.08 -41.46 -31.50
C MET A 1 -37.74 -41.30 -32.98
N LYS A 2 -37.40 -40.08 -33.43
CA LYS A 2 -37.00 -39.78 -34.81
C LYS A 2 -35.48 -39.56 -34.84
N THR A 3 -34.76 -40.41 -35.56
CA THR A 3 -33.30 -40.38 -35.71
C THR A 3 -32.91 -39.32 -36.76
N PRO A 4 -32.03 -38.35 -36.46
CA PRO A 4 -31.61 -37.38 -37.47
C PRO A 4 -30.50 -37.94 -38.37
N VAL A 5 -30.69 -37.72 -39.67
CA VAL A 5 -29.75 -37.93 -40.78
C VAL A 5 -28.53 -37.02 -40.60
N ARG A 6 -27.32 -37.58 -40.72
CA ARG A 6 -26.07 -36.81 -40.75
C ARG A 6 -25.86 -36.21 -42.14
N VAL A 7 -25.84 -34.89 -42.22
CA VAL A 7 -25.41 -34.16 -43.42
C VAL A 7 -23.96 -33.71 -43.23
N SER A 8 -23.06 -34.28 -44.02
CA SER A 8 -21.64 -33.96 -44.05
C SER A 8 -21.40 -32.68 -44.86
N PHE A 9 -20.97 -31.60 -44.20
CA PHE A 9 -20.49 -30.40 -44.86
C PHE A 9 -18.97 -30.46 -45.03
N VAL A 10 -18.54 -30.74 -46.26
CA VAL A 10 -17.19 -30.44 -46.74
C VAL A 10 -17.02 -28.92 -46.75
N LYS A 11 -16.11 -28.38 -45.93
CA LYS A 11 -15.64 -27.01 -46.06
C LYS A 11 -14.16 -26.97 -46.40
N ARG A 12 -13.88 -26.15 -47.41
CA ARG A 12 -12.69 -26.08 -48.24
C ARG A 12 -11.52 -25.51 -47.44
N ARG A 13 -10.36 -26.15 -47.57
CA ARG A 13 -9.08 -25.70 -47.02
C ARG A 13 -8.60 -24.50 -47.84
N GLY A 14 -8.80 -23.30 -47.32
CA GLY A 14 -8.10 -22.10 -47.80
C GLY A 14 -6.71 -22.05 -47.16
N ILE A 15 -5.68 -22.34 -47.95
CA ILE A 15 -4.28 -22.12 -47.55
C ILE A 15 -4.03 -20.62 -47.70
N MET A 16 -4.01 -19.90 -46.58
CA MET A 16 -3.52 -18.53 -46.54
C MET A 16 -2.07 -18.57 -46.06
N ALA A 17 -1.15 -18.55 -47.02
CA ALA A 17 0.26 -18.36 -46.78
C ALA A 17 0.48 -16.89 -46.35
N GLY A 18 0.43 -16.65 -45.04
CA GLY A 18 0.82 -15.39 -44.43
C GLY A 18 2.29 -15.46 -44.02
N ALA A 19 3.14 -14.68 -44.69
CA ALA A 19 4.53 -14.52 -44.31
C ALA A 19 4.63 -13.96 -42.88
N CYS A 20 5.15 -14.74 -41.94
CA CYS A 20 5.55 -14.25 -40.63
C CYS A 20 6.80 -13.38 -40.79
N ALA A 21 6.60 -12.10 -41.10
CA ALA A 21 7.58 -11.08 -40.79
C ALA A 21 7.66 -10.99 -39.26
N SER A 22 8.72 -11.54 -38.68
CA SER A 22 9.08 -11.36 -37.29
C SER A 22 9.44 -9.89 -37.05
N LEU A 23 8.41 -9.06 -36.82
CA LEU A 23 8.58 -7.82 -36.08
C LEU A 23 8.89 -8.21 -34.64
N ALA A 24 10.18 -8.17 -34.31
CA ALA A 24 10.61 -8.00 -32.93
C ALA A 24 10.04 -6.65 -32.45
N LEU A 25 8.82 -6.68 -31.92
CA LEU A 25 8.26 -5.61 -31.13
C LEU A 25 9.16 -5.48 -29.91
N SER A 26 10.10 -4.55 -29.96
CA SER A 26 10.71 -3.92 -28.79
C SER A 26 9.58 -3.21 -28.03
N LEU A 27 8.77 -4.00 -27.31
CA LEU A 27 7.86 -3.48 -26.30
C LEU A 27 8.73 -2.74 -25.28
N PRO A 28 8.56 -1.41 -25.10
CA PRO A 28 9.20 -0.74 -23.98
C PRO A 28 8.71 -1.41 -22.69
N ALA A 29 9.59 -2.16 -22.03
CA ALA A 29 9.31 -2.65 -20.69
C ALA A 29 9.09 -1.45 -19.74
N PRO A 30 8.25 -1.60 -18.72
CA PRO A 30 7.35 -0.54 -18.27
C PRO A 30 8.04 0.37 -17.26
N ARG A 31 8.57 1.50 -17.72
CA ARG A 31 9.14 2.57 -16.87
C ARG A 31 8.20 2.99 -15.73
N ALA A 32 6.88 2.97 -15.98
CA ALA A 32 5.86 3.26 -14.98
C ALA A 32 5.77 2.20 -13.87
N GLN A 33 6.00 0.92 -14.19
CA GLN A 33 6.01 -0.15 -13.20
C GLN A 33 7.26 -0.09 -12.33
N GLN A 34 8.42 0.20 -12.93
CA GLN A 34 9.66 0.37 -12.18
C GLN A 34 9.58 1.57 -11.22
N ALA A 35 9.02 2.70 -11.68
CA ALA A 35 8.82 3.87 -10.84
C ALA A 35 7.85 3.59 -9.66
N ARG A 36 6.78 2.81 -9.91
CA ARG A 36 5.86 2.37 -8.85
C ARG A 36 6.54 1.46 -7.82
N ALA A 37 7.31 0.48 -8.28
CA ALA A 37 8.08 -0.39 -7.38
C ALA A 37 9.02 0.43 -6.49
N SER A 38 9.77 1.37 -7.07
CA SER A 38 10.68 2.23 -6.29
C SER A 38 9.96 3.13 -5.28
N ALA A 39 8.76 3.62 -5.59
CA ALA A 39 7.97 4.44 -4.66
C ALA A 39 7.44 3.62 -3.48
N LEU A 40 6.99 2.39 -3.74
CA LEU A 40 6.56 1.46 -2.70
C LEU A 40 7.71 1.05 -1.78
N GLU A 41 8.90 0.80 -2.35
CA GLU A 41 10.11 0.47 -1.58
C GLU A 41 10.52 1.63 -0.65
N ALA A 42 10.59 2.86 -1.17
CA ALA A 42 10.86 4.05 -0.36
C ALA A 42 9.81 4.25 0.74
N PHE A 43 8.52 4.05 0.41
CA PHE A 43 7.44 4.11 1.39
C PHE A 43 7.60 3.07 2.50
N LEU A 44 7.96 1.83 2.17
CA LEU A 44 8.18 0.78 3.17
C LEU A 44 9.38 1.10 4.06
N ALA A 45 10.49 1.56 3.48
CA ALA A 45 11.69 1.96 4.24
C ALA A 45 11.37 3.09 5.24
N VAL A 46 10.71 4.14 4.77
CA VAL A 46 10.24 5.25 5.63
C VAL A 46 9.28 4.73 6.71
N SER A 47 8.31 3.91 6.33
CA SER A 47 7.31 3.36 7.27
C SER A 47 7.97 2.54 8.38
N MET A 48 8.95 1.70 8.06
CA MET A 48 9.69 0.91 9.05
C MET A 48 10.47 1.82 10.01
N LYS A 49 11.14 2.87 9.51
CA LYS A 49 11.84 3.84 10.36
C LYS A 49 10.88 4.60 11.29
N LEU A 50 9.74 5.05 10.76
CA LEU A 50 8.76 5.85 11.50
C LEU A 50 7.98 5.04 12.55
N THR A 51 7.75 3.76 12.31
CA THR A 51 6.96 2.91 13.20
C THR A 51 7.83 2.01 14.11
N GLY A 52 9.12 1.88 13.81
CA GLY A 52 10.01 0.92 14.46
C GLY A 52 9.74 -0.54 14.08
N ARG A 53 8.85 -0.82 13.12
CA ARG A 53 8.56 -2.18 12.66
C ARG A 53 9.64 -2.69 11.70
N THR A 54 9.83 -4.01 11.69
CA THR A 54 10.77 -4.69 10.79
C THR A 54 10.16 -5.12 9.47
N SER A 55 8.82 -5.16 9.39
CA SER A 55 8.09 -5.61 8.19
C SER A 55 6.61 -5.20 8.26
N PHE A 56 5.94 -5.22 7.11
CA PHE A 56 4.50 -5.02 6.97
C PHE A 56 3.89 -6.14 6.13
N ASP A 57 2.59 -6.39 6.31
CA ASP A 57 1.82 -7.22 5.38
C ASP A 57 1.86 -6.60 3.97
N PRO A 58 2.29 -7.32 2.93
CA PRO A 58 2.49 -6.74 1.60
C PRO A 58 1.21 -6.16 0.99
N LEU A 59 0.08 -6.85 1.16
CA LEU A 59 -1.19 -6.40 0.59
C LEU A 59 -1.68 -5.13 1.28
N LEU A 60 -1.56 -5.06 2.60
CA LEU A 60 -1.89 -3.86 3.35
C LEU A 60 -0.96 -2.70 3.00
N ALA A 61 0.34 -2.94 2.86
CA ALA A 61 1.31 -1.91 2.46
C ALA A 61 0.97 -1.32 1.09
N GLU A 62 0.66 -2.15 0.10
CA GLU A 62 0.22 -1.68 -1.22
C GLU A 62 -1.06 -0.84 -1.14
N ARG A 63 -2.05 -1.26 -0.34
CA ARG A 63 -3.30 -0.53 -0.15
C ARG A 63 -3.08 0.84 0.49
N VAL A 64 -2.30 0.90 1.56
CA VAL A 64 -1.97 2.14 2.28
C VAL A 64 -1.21 3.08 1.35
N HIS A 65 -0.18 2.58 0.66
CA HIS A 65 0.60 3.37 -0.30
C HIS A 65 -0.29 3.93 -1.42
N ALA A 66 -1.16 3.10 -2.00
CA ALA A 66 -2.07 3.52 -3.07
C ALA A 66 -3.07 4.58 -2.60
N ALA A 67 -3.61 4.47 -1.38
CA ALA A 67 -4.50 5.46 -0.81
C ALA A 67 -3.80 6.81 -0.57
N LEU A 68 -2.58 6.79 -0.01
CA LEU A 68 -1.76 7.99 0.18
C LEU A 68 -1.45 8.68 -1.16
N ALA A 69 -1.08 7.90 -2.18
CA ALA A 69 -0.80 8.42 -3.52
C ALA A 69 -2.04 9.00 -4.23
N ARG A 70 -3.26 8.51 -3.94
CA ARG A 70 -4.50 9.11 -4.44
C ARG A 70 -4.83 10.43 -3.73
N ASN A 71 -4.52 10.52 -2.43
CA ASN A 71 -4.84 11.68 -1.62
C ASN A 71 -3.83 12.83 -1.77
N ASP A 72 -2.60 12.53 -2.20
CA ASP A 72 -1.55 13.52 -2.47
C ASP A 72 -0.82 13.16 -3.77
N ALA A 73 -1.03 13.96 -4.82
CA ALA A 73 -0.45 13.73 -6.14
C ALA A 73 1.08 13.75 -6.15
N ASP A 74 1.70 14.47 -5.19
CA ASP A 74 3.15 14.56 -5.05
C ASP A 74 3.71 13.53 -4.06
N PHE A 75 2.88 12.63 -3.52
CA PHE A 75 3.26 11.70 -2.47
C PHE A 75 4.50 10.88 -2.83
N ALA A 76 4.59 10.37 -4.06
CA ALA A 76 5.74 9.60 -4.52
C ALA A 76 7.05 10.40 -4.50
N ALA A 77 7.01 11.69 -4.82
CA ALA A 77 8.18 12.57 -4.75
C ALA A 77 8.52 12.90 -3.28
N LYS A 78 7.52 13.19 -2.46
CA LYS A 78 7.69 13.51 -1.03
C LYS A 78 8.24 12.32 -0.26
N ILE A 79 7.76 11.11 -0.51
CA ILE A 79 8.23 9.91 0.19
C ILE A 79 9.68 9.57 -0.19
N ALA A 80 10.06 9.76 -1.46
CA ALA A 80 11.45 9.60 -1.89
C ALA A 80 12.37 10.68 -1.28
N ALA A 81 11.89 11.93 -1.17
CA ALA A 81 12.63 13.00 -0.51
C ALA A 81 12.78 12.76 1.00
N LEU A 82 11.75 12.20 1.65
CA LEU A 82 11.75 11.82 3.05
C LEU A 82 12.69 10.64 3.32
N ASP A 83 12.66 9.61 2.48
CA ASP A 83 13.59 8.47 2.56
C ASP A 83 15.05 8.95 2.48
N LYS A 84 15.36 9.80 1.50
CA LYS A 84 16.68 10.43 1.39
C LYS A 84 17.05 11.27 2.61
N TRP A 85 16.10 12.05 3.14
CA TRP A 85 16.34 12.86 4.34
C TRP A 85 16.63 11.98 5.56
N ILE A 86 15.91 10.87 5.73
CA ILE A 86 16.13 9.88 6.79
C ILE A 86 17.51 9.24 6.63
N ALA A 87 17.91 8.90 5.40
CA ALA A 87 19.24 8.34 5.15
C ALA A 87 20.37 9.31 5.55
N THR A 88 20.20 10.62 5.33
CA THR A 88 21.22 11.62 5.72
C THR A 88 21.15 12.04 7.19
N HIS A 89 20.01 11.83 7.86
CA HIS A 89 19.77 12.20 9.26
C HIS A 89 19.42 10.97 10.12
N GLY A 90 19.97 9.79 9.80
CA GLY A 90 19.52 8.51 10.37
C GLY A 90 19.65 8.39 11.90
N GLY A 91 20.51 9.21 12.50
CA GLY A 91 20.67 9.33 13.96
C GLY A 91 19.56 10.11 14.66
N THR A 92 18.68 10.79 13.92
CA THR A 92 17.52 11.49 14.50
C THR A 92 16.55 10.47 15.11
N PRO A 93 16.22 10.58 16.40
CA PRO A 93 15.16 9.80 17.04
C PRO A 93 13.84 10.00 16.30
N THR A 94 13.07 8.91 16.15
CA THR A 94 11.87 8.91 15.32
C THR A 94 10.82 9.93 15.79
N ASP A 95 10.70 10.12 17.10
CA ASP A 95 9.81 11.09 17.75
C ASP A 95 10.18 12.56 17.45
N LEU A 96 11.43 12.82 17.03
CA LEU A 96 11.92 14.15 16.69
C LEU A 96 11.89 14.47 15.19
N ILE A 97 11.62 13.48 14.33
CA ILE A 97 11.67 13.65 12.86
C ILE A 97 10.69 14.74 12.40
N THR A 98 9.46 14.73 12.87
CA THR A 98 8.45 15.74 12.49
C THR A 98 8.91 17.15 12.87
N ALA A 99 9.36 17.34 14.12
CA ALA A 99 9.83 18.64 14.60
C ALA A 99 11.08 19.12 13.85
N ALA A 100 12.00 18.20 13.49
CA ALA A 100 13.19 18.52 12.72
C ALA A 100 12.87 18.96 11.28
N LEU A 101 11.80 18.42 10.70
CA LEU A 101 11.32 18.78 9.36
C LEU A 101 10.53 20.09 9.35
N GLU A 102 9.77 20.40 10.41
CA GLU A 102 8.81 21.51 10.44
C GLU A 102 9.41 22.87 10.02
N ALA A 103 10.63 23.16 10.46
CA ALA A 103 11.27 24.45 10.18
C ALA A 103 11.84 24.58 8.75
N THR A 104 12.15 23.46 8.08
CA THR A 104 12.90 23.49 6.81
C THR A 104 12.15 22.86 5.64
N ARG A 105 11.27 21.90 5.93
CA ARG A 105 10.51 21.07 4.99
C ARG A 105 9.15 20.69 5.58
N PRO A 106 8.27 21.67 5.88
CA PRO A 106 6.96 21.43 6.49
C PRO A 106 6.07 20.50 5.65
N GLU A 107 6.25 20.45 4.33
CA GLU A 107 5.57 19.50 3.46
C GLU A 107 5.93 18.04 3.75
N LEU A 108 7.19 17.77 4.12
CA LEU A 108 7.62 16.43 4.53
C LEU A 108 7.17 16.12 5.95
N ALA A 109 7.15 17.10 6.86
CA ALA A 109 6.58 16.94 8.20
C ALA A 109 5.09 16.52 8.12
N LYS A 110 4.31 17.18 7.25
CA LYS A 110 2.93 16.79 6.96
C LYS A 110 2.84 15.36 6.38
N THR A 111 3.77 14.99 5.51
CA THR A 111 3.84 13.63 4.93
C THR A 111 4.10 12.57 6.01
N VAL A 112 5.00 12.84 6.97
CA VAL A 112 5.23 11.98 8.14
C VAL A 112 3.94 11.77 8.92
N GLY A 113 3.21 12.86 9.22
CA GLY A 113 1.92 12.80 9.90
C GLY A 113 0.90 11.94 9.14
N GLY A 114 0.79 12.11 7.83
CA GLY A 114 -0.09 11.32 6.97
C GLY A 114 0.25 9.82 6.97
N VAL A 115 1.54 9.47 6.86
CA VAL A 115 2.01 8.08 6.90
C VAL A 115 1.73 7.45 8.27
N MET A 116 2.06 8.14 9.35
CA MET A 116 1.81 7.65 10.71
C MET A 116 0.32 7.46 10.98
N ARG A 117 -0.51 8.43 10.55
CA ARG A 117 -1.96 8.35 10.65
C ARG A 117 -2.53 7.15 9.88
N ALA A 118 -2.03 6.91 8.67
CA ALA A 118 -2.48 5.77 7.86
C ALA A 118 -2.17 4.43 8.53
N TRP A 119 -1.00 4.29 9.15
CA TRP A 119 -0.61 3.06 9.86
C TRP A 119 -1.32 2.90 11.19
N TYR A 120 -1.25 3.90 12.07
CA TYR A 120 -1.76 3.78 13.44
C TYR A 120 -3.28 3.85 13.53
N LEU A 121 -3.92 4.70 12.72
CA LEU A 121 -5.37 4.89 12.76
C LEU A 121 -6.09 4.20 11.62
N GLY A 122 -5.37 3.67 10.62
CA GLY A 122 -5.98 2.98 9.49
C GLY A 122 -6.74 3.91 8.54
N VAL A 123 -6.44 5.20 8.55
CA VAL A 123 -7.16 6.22 7.75
C VAL A 123 -6.22 7.15 6.98
N VAL A 124 -6.62 7.50 5.77
CA VAL A 124 -5.90 8.43 4.86
C VAL A 124 -6.79 9.64 4.53
N GLY A 125 -6.18 10.80 4.33
CA GLY A 125 -6.91 12.04 4.05
C GLY A 125 -7.39 12.76 5.30
N GLU A 126 -7.96 13.94 5.10
CA GLU A 126 -8.43 14.83 6.16
C GLU A 126 -9.94 15.08 6.02
N PRO A 127 -10.66 15.39 7.10
CA PRO A 127 -12.06 15.76 7.02
C PRO A 127 -12.30 16.89 5.98
N PRO A 128 -13.38 16.81 5.17
CA PRO A 128 -14.45 15.82 5.20
C PRO A 128 -14.17 14.55 4.36
N HIS A 129 -13.01 14.41 3.74
CA HIS A 129 -12.67 13.33 2.81
C HIS A 129 -11.64 12.38 3.40
N VAL A 130 -12.10 11.39 4.17
CA VAL A 130 -11.26 10.38 4.81
C VAL A 130 -11.56 9.00 4.23
N GLU A 131 -10.51 8.29 3.83
CA GLU A 131 -10.56 6.90 3.37
C GLU A 131 -10.11 5.97 4.51
N VAL A 132 -10.91 4.94 4.83
CA VAL A 132 -10.52 3.88 5.77
C VAL A 132 -9.80 2.77 4.99
N VAL A 133 -8.52 2.56 5.30
CA VAL A 133 -7.65 1.56 4.65
C VAL A 133 -7.42 0.32 5.51
N ALA A 134 -7.54 0.47 6.84
CA ALA A 134 -7.45 -0.63 7.80
C ALA A 134 -8.34 -0.34 9.02
N TYR A 135 -8.86 -1.40 9.64
CA TYR A 135 -9.52 -1.30 10.94
C TYR A 135 -8.86 -2.24 11.94
N GLU A 136 -9.09 -3.55 11.81
CA GLU A 136 -8.48 -4.58 12.67
C GLU A 136 -6.95 -4.54 12.66
N ARG A 137 -6.35 -4.14 11.52
CA ARG A 137 -4.90 -4.11 11.30
C ARG A 137 -4.24 -2.76 11.59
N ALA A 138 -4.98 -1.80 12.17
CA ALA A 138 -4.42 -0.51 12.54
C ALA A 138 -3.45 -0.65 13.72
N LEU A 139 -2.26 -0.05 13.63
CA LEU A 139 -1.17 -0.33 14.56
C LEU A 139 -1.45 0.09 15.99
N MET A 140 -2.38 1.01 16.23
CA MET A 140 -2.70 1.45 17.58
C MET A 140 -3.25 0.33 18.47
N PHE A 141 -3.77 -0.74 17.88
CA PHE A 141 -4.32 -1.87 18.64
C PHE A 141 -3.24 -2.88 19.08
N ASP A 142 -2.09 -2.94 18.41
CA ASP A 142 -1.07 -3.95 18.71
C ASP A 142 -0.50 -3.83 20.14
N PRO A 143 -0.13 -2.62 20.65
CA PRO A 143 0.46 -2.48 21.98
C PRO A 143 -0.49 -2.75 23.15
N VAL A 144 -1.80 -2.79 22.90
CA VAL A 144 -2.85 -2.91 23.93
C VAL A 144 -3.71 -4.15 23.74
N GLY A 145 -3.41 -5.00 22.75
CA GLY A 145 -4.26 -6.11 22.34
C GLY A 145 -4.30 -7.29 23.32
N ASP A 146 -3.44 -7.27 24.35
CA ASP A 146 -3.46 -8.20 25.48
C ASP A 146 -4.59 -7.88 26.48
N MET A 147 -5.03 -6.61 26.54
CA MET A 147 -6.05 -6.13 27.48
C MET A 147 -7.29 -5.57 26.79
N LEU A 148 -7.12 -4.83 25.71
CA LEU A 148 -8.21 -4.15 25.00
C LEU A 148 -8.60 -4.93 23.76
N THR A 149 -9.90 -5.23 23.66
CA THR A 149 -10.47 -5.78 22.43
C THR A 149 -10.74 -4.66 21.43
N ILE A 150 -10.46 -4.92 20.15
CA ILE A 150 -10.82 -4.01 19.05
C ILE A 150 -12.36 -3.88 19.04
N PRO A 151 -12.94 -2.67 19.03
CA PRO A 151 -14.39 -2.51 19.04
C PRO A 151 -15.05 -3.30 17.90
N SER A 152 -16.28 -3.79 18.12
CA SER A 152 -17.01 -4.73 17.24
C SER A 152 -16.46 -6.16 17.13
N TYR A 153 -15.29 -6.46 17.70
CA TYR A 153 -14.78 -7.83 17.82
C TYR A 153 -15.01 -8.35 19.25
N CYS A 154 -15.33 -9.64 19.38
CA CYS A 154 -15.30 -10.34 20.65
C CYS A 154 -13.95 -11.06 20.77
N ARG A 155 -13.25 -10.87 21.89
CA ARG A 155 -12.05 -11.62 22.26
C ARG A 155 -12.17 -11.96 23.75
N GLY A 156 -11.61 -13.10 24.15
CA GLY A 156 -11.63 -13.52 25.55
C GLY A 156 -12.96 -14.12 26.00
N GLU A 157 -13.11 -14.25 27.32
CA GLU A 157 -14.33 -14.71 27.96
C GLU A 157 -15.27 -13.53 28.23
N PRO A 158 -16.60 -13.74 28.22
CA PRO A 158 -17.53 -12.70 28.65
C PRO A 158 -17.15 -12.14 30.03
N ALA A 159 -17.14 -10.81 30.13
CA ALA A 159 -16.79 -10.07 31.35
C ALA A 159 -15.34 -10.24 31.85
N ASP A 160 -14.40 -10.56 30.96
CA ASP A 160 -12.96 -10.56 31.24
C ASP A 160 -12.44 -9.22 31.80
N TRP A 161 -13.04 -8.10 31.40
CA TRP A 161 -12.79 -6.74 31.90
C TRP A 161 -12.96 -6.55 33.42
N ALA A 162 -13.62 -7.48 34.12
CA ALA A 162 -13.74 -7.42 35.58
C ALA A 162 -12.43 -7.77 36.31
N LYS A 163 -11.47 -8.42 35.64
CA LYS A 163 -10.15 -8.77 36.17
C LYS A 163 -9.20 -7.58 35.98
N LYS A 164 -8.32 -7.33 36.95
CA LYS A 164 -7.31 -6.27 36.82
C LYS A 164 -6.24 -6.68 35.77
N PRO A 165 -5.91 -5.79 34.82
CA PRO A 165 -4.76 -5.93 33.92
C PRO A 165 -3.43 -6.15 34.65
#